data_AF-V9IIU1-F1
#
_entry.id   AF-V9IIU1-F1
#
_cell.length_a   1.000
_cell.length_b   1.000
_cell.length_c   1.000
_cell.angle_alpha   90.00
_cell.angle_beta   90.00
_cell.angle_gamma   90.00
#
_symmetry.space_group_name_H-M   'P 1'
#
loop_
_entity.id
_entity.type
_entity.pdbx_description
1 polymer ?
#
loop_
_entity_poly.entity_id
_entity_poly.type
_entity_poly.pdbx_seq_one_letter_code
_entity_poly.pdbx_strand_id
1 'polypeptide(L)'
;MRDPQFKEMLDLFAMLKKGYCDKTKVRIGRLQNLISSSCIEHLDFINTIETDLELSQFKQLEHDYIGYQSLTDVPKALTYTEDTKDYSYYINEPLYNILNEIRNNKSLYSLCQLYGILLKREGINYEINGITVEDHLRSLYQQAGCLRYWMVVRYCSSLLHHTVDSISPFITGVLVKGKQITVGVIGQEETVFDKPMTPIEIQSVMYSTIQPHNVVQTVLQQEVLLYCGRLIGTNPEMFKGILKIRIGWVLEAIKLYLQMFVKNIKPIENYSPYEIRRFLIKVLTVKYWAKDEKYINLFKQYLIKYILYTHTHTHIYLY
;
A
#
# COMPACT_ATOMS: atom_id res chain seq x y z
N MET A 1 -0.57 -18.04 -10.12
CA MET A 1 -0.65 -17.89 -8.65
C MET A 1 -0.20 -19.19 -8.01
N ARG A 2 1.08 -19.36 -7.72
CA ARG A 2 1.58 -20.28 -6.70
C ARG A 2 2.80 -19.58 -6.12
N ASP A 3 2.69 -19.18 -4.86
CA ASP A 3 3.82 -18.64 -4.12
C ASP A 3 4.93 -19.70 -4.18
N PRO A 4 6.17 -19.36 -4.57
CA PRO A 4 7.27 -20.31 -4.56
C PRO A 4 7.47 -20.99 -3.20
N GLN A 5 7.05 -20.34 -2.10
CA GLN A 5 7.15 -20.85 -0.72
C GLN A 5 5.95 -21.71 -0.27
N PHE A 6 4.96 -21.93 -1.14
CA PHE A 6 3.74 -22.64 -0.76
C PHE A 6 4.00 -24.11 -0.40
N LYS A 7 5.02 -24.71 -1.02
CA LYS A 7 5.38 -26.12 -0.78
C LYS A 7 6.03 -26.28 0.60
N GLU A 8 6.91 -25.35 0.95
CA GLU A 8 7.63 -25.26 2.21
C GLU A 8 6.65 -25.09 3.37
N MET A 9 5.61 -24.27 3.19
CA MET A 9 4.52 -24.15 4.17
C MET A 9 3.78 -25.48 4.38
N LEU A 10 3.44 -26.19 3.30
CA LEU A 10 2.75 -27.47 3.40
C LEU A 10 3.62 -28.55 4.05
N ASP A 11 4.92 -28.56 3.73
CA ASP A 11 5.89 -29.46 4.34
C ASP A 11 5.99 -29.21 5.85
N LEU A 12 6.04 -27.94 6.28
CA LEU A 12 6.00 -27.56 7.70
C LEU A 12 4.72 -28.06 8.39
N PHE A 13 3.54 -27.86 7.81
CA PHE A 13 2.28 -28.36 8.39
C PHE A 13 2.25 -29.89 8.49
N ALA A 14 2.83 -30.59 7.52
CA ALA A 14 2.95 -32.04 7.57
C ALA A 14 3.91 -32.49 8.68
N MET A 15 5.04 -31.79 8.89
CA MET A 15 5.99 -32.05 9.97
C MET A 15 5.36 -31.84 11.34
N LEU A 16 4.67 -30.71 11.54
CA LEU A 16 3.96 -30.41 12.79
C LEU A 16 2.90 -31.48 13.11
N LYS A 17 2.13 -31.94 12.11
CA LYS A 17 1.12 -33.00 12.29
C LYS A 17 1.75 -34.37 12.60
N LYS A 18 2.94 -34.67 12.06
CA LYS A 18 3.70 -35.90 12.35
C LYS A 18 4.32 -35.91 13.75
N GLY A 19 4.32 -34.76 14.44
CA GLY A 19 4.85 -34.62 15.80
C GLY A 19 6.38 -34.45 15.86
N TYR A 20 7.01 -34.16 14.73
CA TYR A 20 8.43 -33.86 14.64
C TYR A 20 8.65 -32.74 13.63
N CYS A 21 9.22 -31.64 14.08
CA CYS A 21 9.74 -30.58 13.23
C CYS A 21 11.27 -30.68 13.27
N ASP A 22 11.87 -31.09 12.16
CA ASP A 22 13.27 -31.50 12.06
C ASP A 22 13.65 -32.55 13.11
N LYS A 23 14.51 -32.19 14.08
CA LYS A 23 14.96 -33.04 15.17
C LYS A 23 14.22 -32.77 16.48
N THR A 24 13.28 -31.84 16.47
CA THR A 24 12.53 -31.41 17.65
C THR A 24 11.19 -32.13 17.67
N LYS A 25 10.92 -32.85 18.75
CA LYS A 25 9.60 -33.44 18.98
C LYS A 25 8.61 -32.32 19.29
N VAL A 26 7.55 -32.22 18.49
CA VAL A 26 6.53 -31.18 18.62
C VAL A 26 5.19 -31.85 18.92
N ARG A 27 4.40 -31.24 19.80
CA ARG A 27 3.03 -31.67 20.09
C ARG A 27 2.08 -30.51 19.85
N ILE A 28 1.10 -30.71 18.99
CA ILE A 28 0.01 -29.76 18.79
C ILE A 28 -1.11 -30.10 19.79
N GLY A 29 -1.68 -29.09 20.44
CA GLY A 29 -2.79 -29.27 21.37
C GLY A 29 -3.40 -27.92 21.76
N ARG A 30 -4.48 -27.98 22.55
CA ARG A 30 -5.02 -26.77 23.19
C ARG A 30 -3.98 -26.19 24.15
N LEU A 31 -3.88 -24.87 24.22
CA LEU A 31 -2.92 -24.18 25.10
C LEU A 31 -3.03 -24.68 26.55
N GLN A 32 -4.25 -24.85 27.06
CA GLN A 32 -4.52 -25.42 28.40
C GLN A 32 -3.81 -26.75 28.66
N ASN A 33 -3.71 -27.62 27.65
CA ASN A 33 -3.06 -28.93 27.76
C ASN A 33 -1.53 -28.84 27.66
N LEU A 34 -1.00 -27.74 27.13
CA LEU A 34 0.43 -27.52 26.93
C LEU A 34 1.04 -26.69 28.07
N ILE A 35 0.24 -25.85 28.75
CA ILE A 35 0.67 -25.05 29.90
C ILE A 35 1.32 -25.91 30.98
N SER A 36 0.75 -27.08 31.28
CA SER A 36 1.28 -27.99 32.32
C SER A 36 2.67 -28.55 32.01
N SER A 37 3.06 -28.56 30.73
CA SER A 37 4.38 -28.99 30.26
C SER A 37 5.27 -27.84 29.80
N SER A 38 4.80 -26.60 29.95
CA SER A 38 5.52 -25.42 29.51
C SER A 38 6.54 -24.96 30.55
N CYS A 39 7.63 -24.35 30.10
CA CYS A 39 8.52 -23.61 30.98
C CYS A 39 7.83 -22.28 31.32
N ILE A 40 7.59 -22.05 32.61
CA ILE A 40 7.05 -20.80 33.13
C ILE A 40 8.21 -20.05 33.77
N GLU A 41 8.45 -18.84 33.29
CA GLU A 41 9.42 -17.92 33.87
C GLU A 41 8.69 -16.68 34.38
N HIS A 42 9.00 -16.26 35.60
CA HIS A 42 8.46 -15.06 36.19
C HIS A 42 9.34 -13.86 35.81
N LEU A 43 8.75 -12.86 35.17
CA LEU A 43 9.45 -11.64 34.77
C LEU A 43 9.30 -10.59 35.88
N ASP A 44 10.15 -10.68 36.90
CA ASP A 44 10.08 -9.82 38.09
C ASP A 44 10.38 -8.33 37.82
N PHE A 45 10.91 -8.01 36.64
CA PHE A 45 11.25 -6.64 36.21
C PHE A 45 10.07 -5.85 35.60
N ILE A 46 8.92 -6.47 35.36
CA ILE A 46 7.76 -5.76 34.78
C ILE A 46 7.17 -4.74 35.77
N ASN A 47 7.37 -4.93 37.07
CA ASN A 47 6.89 -4.00 38.10
C ASN A 47 7.61 -2.64 38.11
N THR A 48 8.77 -2.52 37.46
CA THR A 48 9.51 -1.23 37.35
C THR A 48 9.11 -0.41 36.11
N ILE A 49 8.29 -0.96 35.23
CA ILE A 49 7.78 -0.23 34.07
C ILE A 49 6.36 0.23 34.45
N GLU A 50 6.19 1.53 34.76
CA GLU A 50 4.88 2.18 34.80
C GLU A 50 4.25 2.06 33.40
N THR A 51 3.62 0.93 33.12
CA THR A 51 2.91 0.66 31.90
C THR A 51 1.46 0.43 32.27
N ASP A 52 0.57 1.33 31.84
CA ASP A 52 -0.89 1.14 31.81
C ASP A 52 -1.27 0.07 30.77
N LEU A 53 -0.61 -1.08 30.79
CA LEU A 53 -0.98 -2.24 30.01
C LEU A 53 -2.15 -2.89 30.73
N GLU A 54 -3.38 -2.57 30.31
CA GLU A 54 -4.54 -3.42 30.58
C GLU A 54 -4.30 -4.79 29.93
N LEU A 55 -3.56 -5.66 30.63
CA LEU A 55 -3.31 -7.03 30.24
C LEU A 55 -4.62 -7.81 30.34
N SER A 56 -5.38 -7.81 29.25
CA SER A 56 -6.53 -8.68 29.12
C SER A 56 -6.07 -10.13 29.21
N GLN A 57 -6.60 -10.89 30.17
CA GLN A 57 -6.35 -12.33 30.27
C GLN A 57 -6.67 -13.00 28.93
N PHE A 58 -5.87 -13.99 28.53
CA PHE A 58 -6.17 -14.79 27.34
C PHE A 58 -7.56 -15.42 27.47
N LYS A 59 -8.53 -14.88 26.76
CA LYS A 59 -9.86 -15.49 26.65
C LYS A 59 -9.80 -16.56 25.56
N GLN A 60 -10.33 -17.74 25.87
CA GLN A 60 -10.62 -18.71 24.84
C GLN A 60 -11.59 -18.04 23.85
N LEU A 61 -11.18 -17.94 22.59
CA LEU A 61 -12.09 -17.51 21.53
C LEU A 61 -13.21 -18.53 21.44
N GLU A 62 -14.36 -18.22 22.02
CA GLU A 62 -15.60 -18.96 21.82
C GLU A 62 -16.04 -18.69 20.39
N HIS A 63 -15.66 -19.60 19.50
CA HIS A 63 -16.27 -19.70 18.20
C HIS A 63 -17.47 -20.63 18.33
N ASP A 64 -18.66 -20.18 17.91
CA ASP A 64 -19.88 -21.01 17.82
C ASP A 64 -19.67 -22.28 16.96
N TYR A 65 -18.54 -22.37 16.23
CA TYR A 65 -18.16 -23.48 15.39
C TYR A 65 -16.74 -23.99 15.75
N ILE A 66 -16.66 -25.27 16.11
CA ILE A 66 -15.41 -25.99 16.38
C ILE A 66 -14.66 -26.17 15.05
N GLY A 67 -13.78 -25.22 14.75
CA GLY A 67 -12.89 -25.27 13.58
C GLY A 67 -13.51 -24.69 12.31
N TYR A 68 -12.67 -24.02 11.53
CA TYR A 68 -13.02 -23.57 10.18
C TYR A 68 -13.03 -24.80 9.27
N GLN A 69 -14.21 -25.22 8.81
CA GLN A 69 -14.35 -26.33 7.86
C GLN A 69 -13.81 -25.94 6.48
N SER A 70 -13.76 -24.63 6.21
CA SER A 70 -13.25 -24.02 4.99
C SER A 70 -12.47 -22.74 5.28
N LEU A 71 -11.52 -22.39 4.39
CA LEU A 71 -10.83 -21.09 4.40
C LEU A 71 -11.80 -19.89 4.26
N THR A 72 -13.05 -20.13 3.84
CA THR A 72 -14.12 -19.14 3.81
C THR A 72 -14.67 -18.77 5.18
N ASP A 73 -14.43 -19.63 6.19
CA ASP A 73 -15.08 -19.53 7.50
C ASP A 73 -14.20 -18.75 8.48
N VAL A 74 -12.93 -18.48 8.10
CA VAL A 74 -12.02 -17.63 8.87
C VAL A 74 -12.63 -16.21 8.92
N PRO A 75 -12.85 -15.63 10.12
CA PRO A 75 -13.35 -14.27 10.27
C PRO A 75 -12.43 -13.35 9.49
N LYS A 76 -12.97 -12.72 8.45
CA LYS A 76 -12.25 -11.66 7.76
C LYS A 76 -12.06 -10.55 8.79
N ALA A 77 -10.81 -10.16 9.03
CA ALA A 77 -10.51 -9.03 9.89
C ALA A 77 -11.45 -7.87 9.51
N LEU A 78 -12.17 -7.34 10.48
CA LEU A 78 -13.06 -6.18 10.28
C LEU A 78 -12.23 -5.09 9.62
N THR A 79 -12.70 -4.59 8.48
CA THR A 79 -11.99 -3.53 7.76
C THR A 79 -12.18 -2.25 8.55
N TYR A 80 -11.10 -1.67 9.04
CA TYR A 80 -11.15 -0.37 9.70
C TYR A 80 -11.65 0.69 8.69
N THR A 81 -12.67 1.45 9.09
CA THR A 81 -13.24 2.55 8.32
C THR A 81 -13.53 3.71 9.26
N GLU A 82 -13.15 4.91 8.86
CA GLU A 82 -13.45 6.15 9.55
C GLU A 82 -13.91 7.22 8.55
N ASP A 83 -14.66 8.21 9.04
CA ASP A 83 -15.05 9.35 8.24
C ASP A 83 -13.84 10.24 7.95
N THR A 84 -13.60 10.49 6.66
CA THR A 84 -12.48 11.34 6.24
C THR A 84 -12.85 12.81 6.39
N LYS A 85 -12.18 13.50 7.31
CA LYS A 85 -12.21 14.96 7.42
C LYS A 85 -10.97 15.55 6.74
N ASP A 86 -11.17 16.63 5.99
CA ASP A 86 -10.07 17.38 5.39
C ASP A 86 -9.58 18.45 6.38
N TYR A 87 -8.26 18.52 6.58
CA TYR A 87 -7.59 19.54 7.40
C TYR A 87 -6.66 20.43 6.57
N SER A 88 -6.72 20.38 5.24
CA SER A 88 -5.88 21.18 4.34
C SER A 88 -5.86 22.69 4.67
N TYR A 89 -6.99 23.25 5.12
CA TYR A 89 -7.14 24.66 5.51
C TYR A 89 -6.47 25.03 6.84
N TYR A 90 -6.16 24.05 7.71
CA TYR A 90 -5.47 24.30 9.00
C TYR A 90 -4.02 24.75 8.83
N ILE A 91 -3.47 24.74 7.61
CA ILE A 91 -2.10 25.23 7.38
C ILE A 91 -1.91 26.67 7.85
N ASN A 92 -2.95 27.50 7.72
CA ASN A 92 -2.93 28.92 8.09
C ASN A 92 -3.45 29.19 9.52
N GLU A 93 -3.95 28.18 10.22
CA GLU A 93 -4.46 28.33 11.58
C GLU A 93 -3.32 28.56 12.59
N PRO A 94 -3.55 29.23 13.72
CA PRO A 94 -2.56 29.32 14.78
C PRO A 94 -2.10 27.94 15.28
N LEU A 95 -0.83 27.82 15.68
CA LEU A 95 -0.24 26.55 16.11
C LEU A 95 -1.04 25.90 17.26
N TYR A 96 -1.56 26.70 18.19
CA TYR A 96 -2.34 26.19 19.32
C TYR A 96 -3.65 25.49 18.89
N ASN A 97 -4.28 25.93 17.78
CA ASN A 97 -5.48 25.26 17.24
C ASN A 97 -5.11 23.87 16.71
N ILE A 98 -4.00 23.76 15.98
CA ILE A 98 -3.48 22.49 15.45
C ILE A 98 -3.18 21.53 16.60
N LEU A 99 -2.46 22.00 17.64
CA LEU A 99 -2.10 21.17 18.79
C LEU A 99 -3.33 20.72 19.59
N ASN A 100 -4.32 21.60 19.76
CA ASN A 100 -5.58 21.25 20.42
C ASN A 100 -6.35 20.19 19.62
N GLU A 101 -6.37 20.31 18.29
CA GLU A 101 -7.00 19.32 17.43
C GLU A 101 -6.28 17.97 17.48
N ILE A 102 -4.95 17.95 17.45
CA ILE A 102 -4.15 16.72 17.61
C ILE A 102 -4.49 16.00 18.92
N ARG A 103 -4.70 16.74 20.02
CA ARG A 103 -5.02 16.17 21.34
C ARG A 103 -6.42 15.56 21.41
N ASN A 104 -7.39 16.17 20.72
CA ASN A 104 -8.79 15.78 20.83
C ASN A 104 -9.24 14.80 19.73
N ASN A 105 -8.46 14.64 18.66
CA ASN A 105 -8.82 13.83 17.52
C ASN A 105 -8.33 12.37 17.66
N LYS A 106 -9.20 11.42 17.33
CA LYS A 106 -8.91 9.97 17.37
C LYS A 106 -8.80 9.35 15.96
N SER A 107 -9.13 10.10 14.91
CA SER A 107 -9.07 9.63 13.52
C SER A 107 -7.63 9.61 13.03
N LEU A 108 -7.21 8.47 12.48
CA LEU A 108 -5.84 8.29 12.01
C LEU A 108 -5.53 9.18 10.80
N TYR A 109 -6.49 9.36 9.91
CA TYR A 109 -6.38 10.22 8.73
C TYR A 109 -6.35 11.70 9.10
N SER A 110 -7.11 12.11 10.12
CA SER A 110 -7.06 13.47 10.61
C SER A 110 -5.72 13.77 11.27
N LEU A 111 -5.24 12.85 12.13
CA LEU A 111 -3.94 12.98 12.80
C LEU A 111 -2.78 13.05 11.79
N CYS A 112 -2.74 12.19 10.76
CA CYS A 112 -1.65 12.23 9.79
C CYS A 112 -1.63 13.53 8.96
N GLN A 113 -2.79 14.12 8.67
CA GLN A 113 -2.87 15.44 8.03
C GLN A 113 -2.34 16.54 8.95
N LEU A 114 -2.75 16.56 10.21
CA LEU A 114 -2.31 17.56 11.20
C LEU A 114 -0.80 17.46 11.46
N TYR A 115 -0.25 16.26 11.65
CA TYR A 115 1.19 16.06 11.74
C TYR A 115 1.91 16.46 10.46
N GLY A 116 1.31 16.22 9.29
CA GLY A 116 1.86 16.70 8.00
C GLY A 116 1.91 18.22 7.90
N ILE A 117 0.91 18.93 8.43
CA ILE A 117 0.91 20.40 8.51
C ILE A 117 1.99 20.88 9.48
N LEU A 118 2.09 20.25 10.64
CA LEU A 118 3.07 20.58 11.66
C LEU A 118 4.51 20.34 11.16
N LEU A 119 4.75 19.21 10.49
CA LEU A 119 6.01 18.87 9.83
C LEU A 119 6.44 19.96 8.85
N LYS A 120 5.51 20.49 8.04
CA LYS A 120 5.78 21.56 7.07
C LYS A 120 6.12 22.90 7.72
N ARG A 121 5.57 23.18 8.91
CA ARG A 121 5.70 24.48 9.59
C ARG A 121 6.88 24.55 10.54
N GLU A 122 7.01 23.56 11.40
CA GLU A 122 7.97 23.55 12.51
C GLU A 122 9.14 22.58 12.26
N GLY A 123 8.96 21.63 11.35
CA GLY A 123 9.98 20.64 10.98
C GLY A 123 9.81 19.28 11.68
N ILE A 124 10.68 18.35 11.30
CA ILE A 124 10.60 16.93 11.67
C ILE A 124 10.93 16.65 13.15
N ASN A 125 11.79 17.50 13.73
CA ASN A 125 12.26 17.39 15.12
C ASN A 125 11.40 18.17 16.11
N TYR A 126 10.29 18.78 15.68
CA TYR A 126 9.39 19.46 16.61
C TYR A 126 8.81 18.46 17.60
N GLU A 127 8.78 18.80 18.88
CA GLU A 127 8.34 17.89 19.94
C GLU A 127 6.92 18.22 20.43
N ILE A 128 6.08 17.18 20.50
CA ILE A 128 4.78 17.24 21.16
C ILE A 128 4.78 16.21 22.28
N ASN A 129 4.62 16.69 23.51
CA ASN A 129 4.64 15.86 24.72
C ASN A 129 5.92 15.01 24.84
N GLY A 130 7.09 15.57 24.45
CA GLY A 130 8.39 14.88 24.53
C GLY A 130 8.65 13.84 23.45
N ILE A 131 7.80 13.77 22.41
CA ILE A 131 7.95 12.88 21.26
C ILE A 131 8.02 13.73 19.99
N THR A 132 8.96 13.42 19.09
CA THR A 132 9.14 14.17 17.84
C THR A 132 7.97 13.94 16.87
N VAL A 133 7.74 14.89 15.95
CA VAL A 133 6.76 14.71 14.86
C VAL A 133 7.10 13.48 14.02
N GLU A 134 8.39 13.19 13.80
CA GLU A 134 8.83 11.97 13.12
C GLU A 134 8.34 10.71 13.81
N ASP A 135 8.52 10.61 15.12
CA ASP A 135 8.15 9.44 15.90
C ASP A 135 6.63 9.26 15.96
N HIS A 136 5.87 10.36 16.06
CA HIS A 136 4.41 10.33 15.93
C HIS A 136 3.97 9.79 14.56
N LEU A 137 4.60 10.24 13.48
CA LEU A 137 4.32 9.75 12.13
C LEU A 137 4.70 8.27 11.95
N ARG A 138 5.81 7.82 12.53
CA ARG A 138 6.23 6.41 12.52
C ARG A 138 5.26 5.53 13.30
N SER A 139 4.81 5.98 14.47
CA SER A 139 3.79 5.28 15.28
C SER A 139 2.47 5.15 14.52
N LEU A 140 1.98 6.25 13.92
CA LEU A 140 0.78 6.23 13.08
C LEU A 140 0.93 5.31 11.87
N TYR A 141 2.10 5.32 11.22
CA TYR A 141 2.40 4.43 10.11
C TYR A 141 2.28 2.95 10.51
N GLN A 142 2.85 2.56 11.65
CA GLN A 142 2.76 1.19 12.16
C GLN A 142 1.33 0.81 12.55
N GLN A 143 0.63 1.68 13.29
CA GLN A 143 -0.76 1.47 13.70
C GLN A 143 -1.70 1.31 12.49
N ALA A 144 -1.58 2.19 11.49
CA ALA A 144 -2.36 2.10 10.25
C ALA A 144 -2.04 0.82 9.47
N GLY A 145 -0.79 0.36 9.50
CA GLY A 145 -0.37 -0.92 8.93
C GLY A 145 -1.08 -2.12 9.57
N CYS A 146 -1.13 -2.16 10.90
CA CYS A 146 -1.84 -3.20 11.66
C CYS A 146 -3.35 -3.24 11.34
N LEU A 147 -3.96 -2.05 11.17
CA LEU A 147 -5.38 -1.90 10.82
C LEU A 147 -5.66 -2.08 9.32
N ARG A 148 -4.61 -2.22 8.49
CA ARG A 148 -4.68 -2.23 7.01
C ARG A 148 -5.37 -0.98 6.45
N TYR A 149 -5.16 0.17 7.08
CA TYR A 149 -5.70 1.44 6.62
C TYR A 149 -4.72 2.11 5.65
N TRP A 150 -4.76 1.67 4.39
CA TRP A 150 -3.74 1.96 3.39
C TRP A 150 -3.59 3.44 3.04
N MET A 151 -4.67 4.21 3.15
CA MET A 151 -4.63 5.65 2.91
C MET A 151 -3.66 6.35 3.87
N VAL A 152 -3.75 6.03 5.18
CA VAL A 152 -2.86 6.60 6.20
C VAL A 152 -1.45 6.05 6.09
N VAL A 153 -1.30 4.75 5.81
CA VAL A 153 0.02 4.13 5.55
C VAL A 153 0.76 4.90 4.45
N ARG A 154 0.08 5.18 3.33
CA ARG A 154 0.66 5.92 2.20
C ARG A 154 0.89 7.39 2.54
N TYR A 155 0.01 8.01 3.32
CA TYR A 155 0.18 9.40 3.75
C TYR A 155 1.43 9.55 4.62
N CYS A 156 1.56 8.76 5.70
CA CYS A 156 2.73 8.79 6.58
C CYS A 156 4.01 8.40 5.84
N SER A 157 3.95 7.36 5.00
CA SER A 157 5.07 6.93 4.15
C SER A 157 5.56 8.06 3.23
N SER A 158 4.63 8.86 2.69
CA SER A 158 4.97 10.04 1.90
C SER A 158 5.67 11.11 2.74
N LEU A 159 5.13 11.46 3.91
CA LEU A 159 5.72 12.46 4.80
C LEU A 159 7.10 12.06 5.33
N LEU A 160 7.33 10.77 5.56
CA LEU A 160 8.62 10.22 5.99
C LEU A 160 9.60 9.96 4.84
N HIS A 161 9.23 10.38 3.62
CA HIS A 161 10.03 10.22 2.41
C HIS A 161 10.45 8.76 2.09
N HIS A 162 9.64 7.77 2.47
CA HIS A 162 9.94 6.36 2.21
C HIS A 162 9.88 6.01 0.72
N THR A 163 10.96 5.40 0.22
CA THR A 163 11.00 4.85 -1.15
C THR A 163 10.71 3.36 -1.17
N VAL A 164 10.11 2.89 -2.27
CA VAL A 164 9.93 1.46 -2.49
C VAL A 164 11.26 0.80 -2.86
N ASP A 165 11.59 -0.30 -2.18
CA ASP A 165 12.77 -1.09 -2.48
C ASP A 165 12.79 -1.59 -3.93
N SER A 166 14.00 -1.69 -4.50
CA SER A 166 14.22 -2.19 -5.87
C SER A 166 13.58 -1.36 -7.00
N ILE A 167 13.14 -0.13 -6.73
CA ILE A 167 12.55 0.73 -7.77
C ILE A 167 13.51 1.01 -8.94
N SER A 168 14.80 1.21 -8.66
CA SER A 168 15.85 1.47 -9.67
C SER A 168 16.07 0.29 -10.65
N PRO A 169 16.23 -0.97 -10.19
CA PRO A 169 16.23 -2.15 -11.07
C PRO A 169 15.01 -2.25 -11.99
N PHE A 170 13.81 -1.95 -11.50
CA PHE A 170 12.60 -2.02 -12.32
C PHE A 170 12.54 -0.91 -13.37
N ILE A 171 12.94 0.33 -13.03
CA ILE A 171 13.07 1.43 -14.00
C ILE A 171 14.09 1.06 -15.08
N THR A 172 15.26 0.55 -14.68
CA THR A 172 16.30 0.11 -15.62
C THR A 172 15.79 -1.00 -16.54
N GLY A 173 15.04 -1.97 -16.00
CA GLY A 173 14.41 -3.03 -16.79
C GLY A 173 13.42 -2.51 -17.83
N VAL A 174 12.70 -1.43 -17.53
CA VAL A 174 11.79 -0.77 -18.48
C VAL A 174 12.58 -0.08 -19.60
N LEU A 175 13.63 0.67 -19.25
CA LEU A 175 14.48 1.39 -20.19
C LEU A 175 15.19 0.45 -21.17
N VAL A 176 15.73 -0.67 -20.68
CA VAL A 176 16.40 -1.69 -21.51
C VAL A 176 15.44 -2.33 -22.53
N LYS A 177 14.13 -2.34 -22.24
CA LYS A 177 13.10 -2.78 -23.19
C LYS A 177 12.68 -1.68 -24.18
N GLY A 178 13.43 -0.58 -24.25
CA GLY A 178 13.18 0.55 -25.15
C GLY A 178 11.93 1.33 -24.79
N LYS A 179 11.52 1.33 -23.53
CA LYS A 179 10.33 2.04 -23.04
C LYS A 179 10.72 3.15 -22.08
N GLN A 180 9.90 4.19 -22.02
CA GLN A 180 10.06 5.31 -21.09
C GLN A 180 8.94 5.31 -20.05
N ILE A 181 9.22 5.84 -18.87
CA ILE A 181 8.22 6.05 -17.81
C ILE A 181 8.14 7.54 -17.49
N THR A 182 6.96 8.04 -17.17
CA THR A 182 6.80 9.37 -16.55
C THR A 182 6.05 9.29 -15.24
N VAL A 183 6.39 10.20 -14.35
CA VAL A 183 5.72 10.39 -13.06
C VAL A 183 5.32 11.86 -12.91
N GLY A 184 4.19 12.11 -12.24
CA GLY A 184 3.63 13.46 -12.11
C GLY A 184 2.12 13.43 -11.88
N VAL A 185 1.59 14.49 -11.29
CA VAL A 185 0.14 14.64 -11.07
C VAL A 185 -0.51 15.19 -12.35
N ILE A 186 -1.71 14.70 -12.68
CA ILE A 186 -2.43 15.15 -13.88
C ILE A 186 -2.70 16.65 -13.80
N GLY A 187 -2.37 17.36 -14.89
CA GLY A 187 -2.50 18.82 -14.98
C GLY A 187 -1.27 19.59 -14.45
N GLN A 188 -0.24 18.89 -13.95
CA GLN A 188 1.03 19.46 -13.51
C GLN A 188 2.17 18.97 -14.41
N GLU A 189 3.40 19.40 -14.11
CA GLU A 189 4.59 18.93 -14.81
C GLU A 189 4.82 17.43 -14.58
N GLU A 190 5.27 16.74 -15.63
CA GLU A 190 5.66 15.33 -15.57
C GLU A 190 7.17 15.19 -15.80
N THR A 191 7.81 14.40 -14.95
CA THR A 191 9.22 14.07 -15.10
C THR A 191 9.36 12.75 -15.84
N VAL A 192 10.20 12.72 -16.88
CA VAL A 192 10.49 11.53 -17.68
C VAL A 192 11.71 10.80 -17.11
N PHE A 193 11.58 9.49 -16.90
CA PHE A 193 12.70 8.59 -16.66
C PHE A 193 13.12 8.02 -18.01
N ASP A 194 14.19 8.58 -18.58
CA ASP A 194 14.77 8.24 -19.88
C ASP A 194 16.18 7.65 -19.79
N LYS A 195 16.79 7.70 -18.60
CA LYS A 195 18.08 7.10 -18.26
C LYS A 195 18.00 6.36 -16.93
N PRO A 196 18.88 5.38 -16.66
CA PRO A 196 18.99 4.76 -15.34
C PRO A 196 19.26 5.82 -14.28
N MET A 197 18.57 5.71 -13.15
CA MET A 197 18.66 6.65 -12.03
C MET A 197 18.97 5.89 -10.74
N THR A 198 19.74 6.52 -9.87
CA THR A 198 20.00 6.05 -8.50
C THR A 198 18.73 6.15 -7.64
N PRO A 199 18.63 5.37 -6.55
CA PRO A 199 17.50 5.47 -5.63
C PRO A 199 17.27 6.90 -5.10
N ILE A 200 18.35 7.66 -4.85
CA ILE A 200 18.30 9.04 -4.34
C ILE A 200 17.71 9.98 -5.39
N GLU A 201 18.13 9.87 -6.65
CA GLU A 201 17.56 10.69 -7.73
C GLU A 201 16.07 10.39 -7.94
N ILE A 202 15.68 9.11 -7.86
CA ILE A 202 14.28 8.71 -7.97
C ILE A 202 13.47 9.28 -6.79
N GLN A 203 13.98 9.17 -5.57
CA GLN A 203 13.37 9.75 -4.38
C GLN A 203 13.16 11.25 -4.58
N SER A 204 14.21 11.97 -4.99
CA SER A 204 14.15 13.41 -5.24
C SER A 204 13.05 13.76 -6.23
N VAL A 205 12.95 13.06 -7.36
CA VAL A 205 11.88 13.31 -8.36
C VAL A 205 10.50 13.03 -7.80
N MET A 206 10.30 11.91 -7.09
CA MET A 206 8.99 11.55 -6.52
C MET A 206 8.48 12.64 -5.57
N TYR A 207 9.35 13.14 -4.70
CA TYR A 207 8.98 14.11 -3.67
C TYR A 207 9.03 15.57 -4.15
N SER A 208 9.77 15.91 -5.21
CA SER A 208 9.74 17.25 -5.81
C SER A 208 8.60 17.44 -6.81
N THR A 209 8.26 16.39 -7.58
CA THR A 209 7.30 16.50 -8.69
C THR A 209 5.87 16.14 -8.27
N ILE A 210 5.69 15.22 -7.32
CA ILE A 210 4.36 14.65 -7.01
C ILE A 210 3.83 15.15 -5.68
N GLN A 211 4.64 15.06 -4.61
CA GLN A 211 4.21 15.34 -3.24
C GLN A 211 3.65 16.75 -3.02
N PRO A 212 4.19 17.83 -3.64
CA PRO A 212 3.64 19.17 -3.46
C PRO A 212 2.18 19.30 -3.92
N HIS A 213 1.79 18.51 -4.92
CA HIS A 213 0.45 18.51 -5.49
C HIS A 213 -0.45 17.43 -4.87
N ASN A 214 0.11 16.27 -4.53
CA ASN A 214 -0.64 15.20 -3.89
C ASN A 214 0.27 14.27 -3.07
N VAL A 215 0.12 14.34 -1.75
CA VAL A 215 0.93 13.59 -0.78
C VAL A 215 0.79 12.08 -0.99
N VAL A 216 -0.43 11.56 -1.11
CA VAL A 216 -0.70 10.12 -1.19
C VAL A 216 -0.34 9.54 -2.56
N GLN A 217 -0.54 10.29 -3.64
CA GLN A 217 -0.17 9.83 -4.99
C GLN A 217 1.33 9.60 -5.13
N THR A 218 2.17 10.27 -4.34
CA THR A 218 3.62 10.06 -4.36
C THR A 218 3.98 8.59 -4.08
N VAL A 219 3.30 7.96 -3.12
CA VAL A 219 3.52 6.53 -2.80
C VAL A 219 2.80 5.63 -3.80
N LEU A 220 1.56 5.97 -4.20
CA LEU A 220 0.83 5.18 -5.20
C LEU A 220 1.55 5.11 -6.55
N GLN A 221 2.16 6.20 -7.01
CA GLN A 221 2.90 6.20 -8.27
C GLN A 221 4.16 5.32 -8.17
N GLN A 222 4.85 5.29 -7.03
CA GLN A 222 5.95 4.35 -6.80
C GLN A 222 5.47 2.89 -6.85
N GLU A 223 4.34 2.56 -6.20
CA GLU A 223 3.74 1.22 -6.23
C GLU A 223 3.38 0.79 -7.67
N VAL A 224 2.67 1.64 -8.41
CA VAL A 224 2.27 1.36 -9.79
C VAL A 224 3.47 1.25 -10.71
N LEU A 225 4.49 2.12 -10.55
CA LEU A 225 5.74 2.04 -11.30
C LEU A 225 6.41 0.68 -11.10
N LEU A 226 6.51 0.24 -9.84
CA LEU A 226 7.09 -1.06 -9.48
C LEU A 226 6.34 -2.20 -10.19
N TYR A 227 5.00 -2.15 -10.15
CA TYR A 227 4.17 -3.17 -10.79
C TYR A 227 4.29 -3.16 -12.31
N CYS A 228 4.31 -1.99 -12.94
CA CYS A 228 4.56 -1.84 -14.37
C CYS A 228 5.92 -2.43 -14.76
N GLY A 229 6.98 -2.06 -14.05
CA GLY A 229 8.33 -2.58 -14.32
C GLY A 229 8.40 -4.11 -14.19
N ARG A 230 7.77 -4.67 -13.15
CA ARG A 230 7.67 -6.12 -12.98
C ARG A 230 6.89 -6.78 -14.12
N LEU A 231 5.74 -6.23 -14.50
CA LEU A 231 4.90 -6.79 -15.57
C LEU A 231 5.55 -6.69 -16.95
N ILE A 232 6.35 -5.67 -17.23
CA ILE A 232 7.15 -5.59 -18.46
C ILE A 232 8.16 -6.74 -18.53
N GLY A 233 8.75 -7.11 -17.40
CA GLY A 233 9.67 -8.24 -17.31
C GLY A 233 8.96 -9.59 -17.47
N THR A 234 7.81 -9.80 -16.82
CA THR A 234 7.13 -11.10 -16.78
C THR A 234 6.10 -11.33 -17.88
N ASN A 235 5.47 -10.27 -18.39
CA ASN A 235 4.36 -10.32 -19.34
C ASN A 235 4.50 -9.19 -20.40
N PRO A 236 5.58 -9.18 -21.19
CA PRO A 236 5.89 -8.09 -22.13
C PRO A 236 4.80 -7.82 -23.16
N GLU A 237 4.01 -8.84 -23.55
CA GLU A 237 2.89 -8.70 -24.50
C GLU A 237 1.83 -7.69 -24.03
N MET A 238 1.65 -7.50 -22.71
CA MET A 238 0.72 -6.49 -22.17
C MET A 238 1.14 -5.06 -22.53
N PHE A 239 2.43 -4.85 -22.86
CA PHE A 239 3.02 -3.57 -23.20
C PHE A 239 3.49 -3.51 -24.66
N LYS A 240 2.99 -4.38 -25.53
CA LYS A 240 3.30 -4.34 -26.96
C LYS A 240 2.69 -3.08 -27.60
N GLY A 241 3.49 -2.35 -28.37
CA GLY A 241 3.09 -1.06 -28.96
C GLY A 241 3.11 0.13 -27.99
N ILE A 242 3.48 -0.09 -26.72
CA ILE A 242 3.57 0.94 -25.69
C ILE A 242 5.01 1.44 -25.60
N LEU A 243 5.28 2.67 -26.02
CA LEU A 243 6.63 3.27 -25.93
C LEU A 243 6.82 4.00 -24.61
N LYS A 244 5.87 4.85 -24.22
CA LYS A 244 5.93 5.70 -23.02
C LYS A 244 4.78 5.35 -22.09
N ILE A 245 5.06 5.15 -20.81
CA ILE A 245 4.07 4.79 -19.77
C ILE A 245 3.97 5.95 -18.79
N ARG A 246 2.83 6.64 -18.79
CA ARG A 246 2.60 7.79 -17.89
C ARG A 246 1.87 7.33 -16.63
N ILE A 247 2.58 7.23 -15.50
CA ILE A 247 2.09 6.57 -14.29
C ILE A 247 0.89 7.32 -13.67
N GLY A 248 0.89 8.66 -13.68
CA GLY A 248 -0.27 9.46 -13.24
C GLY A 248 -1.55 9.12 -14.01
N TRP A 249 -1.46 8.92 -15.32
CA TRP A 249 -2.59 8.51 -16.16
C TRP A 249 -3.00 7.06 -15.98
N VAL A 250 -2.05 6.17 -15.66
CA VAL A 250 -2.36 4.79 -15.28
C VAL A 250 -3.22 4.75 -14.01
N LEU A 251 -2.88 5.58 -13.01
CA LEU A 251 -3.71 5.71 -11.80
C LEU A 251 -5.12 6.22 -12.12
N GLU A 252 -5.25 7.19 -13.02
CA GLU A 252 -6.56 7.71 -13.42
C GLU A 252 -7.39 6.66 -14.19
N ALA A 253 -6.75 5.85 -15.03
CA ALA A 253 -7.42 4.72 -15.64
C ALA A 253 -7.86 3.67 -14.61
N ILE A 254 -7.10 3.45 -13.53
CA ILE A 254 -7.54 2.60 -12.42
C ILE A 254 -8.77 3.21 -11.73
N LYS A 255 -8.77 4.52 -11.45
CA LYS A 255 -9.96 5.20 -10.87
C LYS A 255 -11.19 5.07 -11.76
N LEU A 256 -11.04 5.28 -13.07
CA LEU A 256 -12.13 5.11 -14.03
C LEU A 256 -12.65 3.65 -14.05
N TYR A 257 -11.75 2.67 -13.99
CA TYR A 257 -12.12 1.26 -13.89
C TYR A 257 -12.94 0.99 -12.62
N LEU A 258 -12.51 1.53 -11.49
CA LEU A 258 -13.24 1.39 -10.22
C LEU A 258 -14.65 1.98 -10.34
N GLN A 259 -14.77 3.20 -10.88
CA GLN A 259 -16.05 3.88 -11.09
C GLN A 259 -17.03 3.09 -11.95
N MET A 260 -16.54 2.42 -12.98
CA MET A 260 -17.38 1.73 -13.94
C MET A 260 -17.76 0.30 -13.52
N PHE A 261 -16.85 -0.41 -12.82
CA PHE A 261 -16.97 -1.86 -12.65
C PHE A 261 -17.01 -2.34 -11.20
N VAL A 262 -16.68 -1.49 -10.21
CA VAL A 262 -16.65 -1.88 -8.80
C VAL A 262 -17.86 -1.29 -8.08
N LYS A 263 -18.56 -2.12 -7.31
CA LYS A 263 -19.63 -1.68 -6.39
C LYS A 263 -19.01 -1.26 -5.06
N ASN A 264 -19.57 -0.23 -4.40
CA ASN A 264 -19.06 0.35 -3.14
C ASN A 264 -17.60 0.80 -3.26
N ILE A 265 -17.37 1.74 -4.18
CA ILE A 265 -16.04 2.28 -4.47
C ILE A 265 -15.50 2.98 -3.23
N LYS A 266 -14.27 2.66 -2.87
CA LYS A 266 -13.48 3.40 -1.88
C LYS A 266 -12.57 4.38 -2.62
N PRO A 267 -12.02 5.40 -1.95
CA PRO A 267 -10.92 6.18 -2.51
C PRO A 267 -9.80 5.25 -2.99
N ILE A 268 -9.19 5.52 -4.15
CA ILE A 268 -8.13 4.67 -4.73
C ILE A 268 -6.98 4.49 -3.73
N GLU A 269 -6.73 5.54 -2.95
CA GLU A 269 -5.75 5.67 -1.88
C GLU A 269 -5.93 4.67 -0.76
N ASN A 270 -7.12 4.07 -0.60
CA ASN A 270 -7.41 3.14 0.48
C ASN A 270 -7.50 1.66 0.05
N TYR A 271 -7.29 1.35 -1.24
CA TYR A 271 -7.18 -0.04 -1.66
C TYR A 271 -5.80 -0.61 -1.31
N SER A 272 -5.75 -1.89 -0.93
CA SER A 272 -4.49 -2.56 -0.62
C SER A 272 -3.53 -2.60 -1.82
N PRO A 273 -2.20 -2.71 -1.60
CA PRO A 273 -1.23 -2.85 -2.68
C PRO A 273 -1.56 -4.01 -3.64
N TYR A 274 -2.09 -5.11 -3.10
CA TYR A 274 -2.55 -6.25 -3.90
C TYR A 274 -3.74 -5.89 -4.81
N GLU A 275 -4.72 -5.15 -4.30
CA GLU A 275 -5.87 -4.71 -5.07
C GLU A 275 -5.45 -3.73 -6.17
N ILE A 276 -4.59 -2.75 -5.86
CA ILE A 276 -4.02 -1.82 -6.85
C ILE A 276 -3.34 -2.60 -7.99
N ARG A 277 -2.50 -3.59 -7.66
CA ARG A 277 -1.87 -4.46 -8.66
C ARG A 277 -2.90 -5.21 -9.51
N ARG A 278 -3.97 -5.72 -8.91
CA ARG A 278 -5.04 -6.41 -9.65
C ARG A 278 -5.78 -5.48 -10.58
N PHE A 279 -6.09 -4.27 -10.14
CA PHE A 279 -6.78 -3.28 -10.98
C PHE A 279 -5.89 -2.82 -12.13
N LEU A 280 -4.60 -2.62 -11.90
CA LEU A 280 -3.63 -2.36 -12.97
C LEU A 280 -3.67 -3.45 -14.05
N ILE A 281 -3.63 -4.73 -13.65
CA ILE A 281 -3.72 -5.84 -14.62
C ILE A 281 -5.06 -5.79 -15.36
N LYS A 282 -6.17 -5.53 -14.68
CA LYS A 282 -7.49 -5.41 -15.32
C LYS A 282 -7.54 -4.28 -16.33
N VAL A 283 -6.99 -3.12 -16.00
CA VAL A 283 -6.86 -1.95 -16.89
C VAL A 283 -6.01 -2.28 -18.12
N LEU A 284 -4.87 -2.96 -17.95
CA LEU A 284 -4.00 -3.34 -19.07
C LEU A 284 -4.59 -4.47 -19.94
N THR A 285 -5.48 -5.30 -19.39
CA THR A 285 -6.07 -6.46 -20.06
C THR A 285 -7.53 -6.27 -20.49
N VAL A 286 -8.05 -5.03 -20.49
CA VAL A 286 -9.46 -4.71 -20.83
C VAL A 286 -9.95 -5.45 -22.07
N LYS A 287 -9.12 -5.55 -23.12
CA LYS A 287 -9.44 -6.22 -24.38
C LYS A 287 -9.88 -7.68 -24.23
N TYR A 288 -9.37 -8.38 -23.21
CA TYR A 288 -9.61 -9.81 -23.05
C TYR A 288 -10.87 -10.13 -22.25
N TRP A 289 -11.40 -9.19 -21.48
CA TRP A 289 -12.50 -9.46 -20.55
C TRP A 289 -13.71 -8.55 -20.69
N ALA A 290 -13.55 -7.33 -21.21
CA ALA A 290 -14.71 -6.48 -21.50
C ALA A 290 -15.40 -7.03 -22.75
N LYS A 291 -16.67 -7.46 -22.59
CA LYS A 291 -17.49 -8.05 -23.67
C LYS A 291 -18.35 -7.03 -24.41
N ASP A 292 -18.56 -5.86 -23.80
CA ASP A 292 -19.40 -4.80 -24.31
C ASP A 292 -18.53 -3.74 -25.01
N GLU A 293 -18.73 -3.62 -26.32
CA GLU A 293 -17.95 -2.74 -27.19
C GLU A 293 -17.95 -1.28 -26.73
N LYS A 294 -19.03 -0.82 -26.08
CA LYS A 294 -19.14 0.57 -25.62
C LYS A 294 -18.11 0.88 -24.54
N TYR A 295 -18.00 0.00 -23.55
CA TYR A 295 -17.03 0.17 -22.46
C TYR A 295 -15.60 -0.07 -22.94
N ILE A 296 -15.40 -1.03 -23.86
CA ILE A 296 -14.11 -1.27 -24.50
C ILE A 296 -13.65 -0.02 -25.25
N ASN A 297 -14.51 0.63 -26.02
CA ASN A 297 -14.15 1.79 -26.84
C ASN A 297 -13.85 3.02 -25.98
N LEU A 298 -14.65 3.28 -24.94
CA LEU A 298 -14.37 4.34 -23.98
C LEU A 298 -13.01 4.11 -23.30
N PHE A 299 -12.80 2.91 -22.74
CA PHE A 299 -11.55 2.59 -22.05
C PHE A 299 -10.35 2.59 -23.00
N LYS A 300 -10.48 2.06 -24.22
CA LYS A 300 -9.43 2.08 -25.25
C LYS A 300 -9.08 3.50 -25.62
N GLN A 301 -10.07 4.37 -25.83
CA GLN A 301 -9.82 5.77 -26.17
C GLN A 301 -9.07 6.49 -25.04
N TYR A 302 -9.40 6.20 -23.77
CA TYR A 302 -8.65 6.71 -22.62
C TYR A 302 -7.22 6.12 -22.51
N LEU A 303 -7.06 4.80 -22.61
CA LEU A 303 -5.76 4.13 -22.56
C LEU A 303 -4.83 4.64 -23.67
N ILE A 304 -5.33 4.75 -24.91
CA ILE A 304 -4.56 5.17 -26.08
C ILE A 304 -4.25 6.67 -26.02
N LYS A 305 -5.22 7.51 -25.65
CA LYS A 305 -5.03 8.97 -25.64
C LYS A 305 -4.13 9.46 -24.51
N TYR A 306 -4.08 8.74 -23.38
CA TYR A 306 -3.51 9.29 -22.15
C TYR A 306 -2.40 8.45 -21.50
N ILE A 307 -2.38 7.13 -21.67
CA ILE A 307 -1.30 6.29 -21.11
C ILE A 307 -0.14 6.13 -22.10
N LEU A 308 -0.42 6.23 -23.40
CA LEU A 308 0.46 5.77 -24.49
C LEU A 308 0.71 6.84 -25.54
N TYR A 309 1.89 7.45 -25.54
CA TYR A 309 2.34 8.12 -26.76
C TYR A 309 2.74 7.04 -27.77
N THR A 310 2.04 6.96 -28.91
CA THR A 310 2.38 6.08 -30.03
C THR A 310 2.85 6.95 -31.20
N HIS A 311 3.86 6.50 -31.94
CA HIS A 311 4.64 7.35 -32.84
C HIS A 311 3.92 7.77 -34.13
N THR A 312 2.67 7.36 -34.35
CA THR A 312 2.02 7.50 -35.65
C THR A 312 0.51 7.72 -35.52
N HIS A 313 -0.01 8.68 -36.29
CA HIS A 313 -1.44 8.84 -36.64
C HIS A 313 -2.04 7.62 -37.39
N THR A 314 -1.44 6.45 -37.28
CA THR A 314 -1.98 5.20 -37.79
C THR A 314 -2.94 4.65 -36.76
N HIS A 315 -4.20 4.46 -37.16
CA HIS A 315 -5.14 3.60 -36.48
C HIS A 315 -4.46 2.29 -36.08
N ILE A 316 -4.15 2.14 -34.79
CA ILE A 316 -3.64 0.88 -34.28
C ILE A 316 -4.84 -0.04 -34.13
N TYR A 317 -5.03 -0.89 -35.14
CA TYR A 317 -5.69 -2.17 -34.95
C TYR A 317 -4.85 -2.97 -33.96
N LEU A 318 -5.25 -2.87 -32.71
CA LEU A 318 -4.86 -3.82 -31.68
C LEU A 318 -5.60 -5.12 -32.02
N TYR A 319 -5.00 -5.91 -32.92
CA TYR A 319 -5.39 -7.30 -33.17
C TYR A 319 -5.34 -8.11 -31.87
#